data_AF-E2X679-F1
#
_entry.id   AF-E2X679-F1
#
_cell.length_a   1.000
_cell.length_b   1.000
_cell.length_c   1.000
_cell.angle_alpha   90.00
_cell.angle_beta   90.00
_cell.angle_gamma   90.00
#
_symmetry.space_group_name_H-M   'P 1'
#
loop_
_entity.id
_entity.type
_entity.pdbx_description
1 polymer ?
#
loop_
_entity_poly.entity_id
_entity_poly.type
_entity_poly.pdbx_seq_one_letter_code
_entity_poly.pdbx_strand_id
1 'polypeptide(L)'
;MLLASFEKHPLRHHFPPFAGFRVVESSSYYGKGYQDVEHRKPSIRNAHRCLDWEPKIDMQETIDETLDFFLRTVDLTDKPS
;
A
#
# COMPACT_ATOMS: atom_id res chain seq x y z
N MET A 1 9.78 0.66 -0.01
CA MET A 1 9.26 -0.72 0.05
C MET A 1 8.34 -0.98 -1.12
N LEU A 2 7.15 -0.35 -1.21
CA LEU A 2 6.22 -0.57 -2.33
C LEU A 2 6.82 -0.36 -3.72
N LEU A 3 7.47 0.78 -3.99
CA LEU A 3 8.08 1.03 -5.30
C LEU A 3 9.13 -0.04 -5.66
N ALA A 4 9.96 -0.45 -4.70
CA ALA A 4 10.92 -1.52 -4.91
C ALA A 4 10.24 -2.88 -5.19
N SER A 5 9.15 -3.17 -4.47
CA SER A 5 8.32 -4.35 -4.71
C SER A 5 7.67 -4.34 -6.09
N PHE A 6 7.26 -3.18 -6.57
CA PHE A 6 6.70 -3.01 -7.91
C PHE A 6 7.76 -3.20 -8.99
N GLU A 7 8.91 -2.54 -8.87
CA GLU A 7 9.99 -2.64 -9.86
C GLU A 7 10.56 -4.07 -9.98
N LYS A 8 10.59 -4.86 -8.90
CA LYS A 8 11.03 -6.27 -8.94
C LYS A 8 9.97 -7.26 -9.46
N HIS A 9 8.71 -6.82 -9.59
CA HIS A 9 7.59 -7.73 -9.85
C HIS A 9 7.63 -8.32 -11.27
N PRO A 10 7.32 -9.62 -11.50
CA PRO A 10 7.36 -10.22 -12.84
C PRO A 10 6.48 -9.51 -13.88
N LEU A 11 5.30 -9.01 -13.47
CA LEU A 11 4.37 -8.28 -14.33
C LEU A 11 4.73 -6.79 -14.54
N ARG A 12 5.84 -6.29 -13.98
CA ARG A 12 6.22 -4.86 -14.01
C ARG A 12 6.20 -4.26 -15.42
N HIS A 13 6.58 -5.03 -16.42
CA HIS A 13 6.67 -4.61 -17.81
C HIS A 13 5.33 -4.37 -18.50
N HIS A 14 4.21 -4.81 -17.90
CA HIS A 14 2.86 -4.53 -18.41
C HIS A 14 2.32 -3.15 -18.00
N PHE A 15 3.01 -2.45 -17.10
CA PHE A 15 2.54 -1.18 -16.52
C PHE A 15 3.48 -0.01 -16.89
N PRO A 16 2.97 1.24 -16.91
CA PRO A 16 3.78 2.43 -17.19
C PRO A 16 5.00 2.57 -16.26
N PRO A 17 6.02 3.35 -16.66
CA PRO A 17 7.11 3.69 -15.76
C PRO A 17 6.62 4.50 -14.55
N PHE A 18 7.36 4.44 -13.45
CA PHE A 18 7.07 5.25 -12.27
C PHE A 18 7.17 6.75 -12.61
N ALA A 19 6.05 7.46 -12.49
CA ALA A 19 5.97 8.88 -12.82
C ALA A 19 6.66 9.82 -11.81
N GLY A 20 7.14 9.28 -10.68
CA GLY A 20 7.76 10.06 -9.61
C GLY A 20 6.82 10.31 -8.42
N PHE A 21 7.40 10.75 -7.31
CA PHE A 21 6.64 11.22 -6.16
C PHE A 21 6.20 12.66 -6.37
N ARG A 22 4.91 12.94 -6.19
CA ARG A 22 4.37 14.29 -6.21
C ARG A 22 4.02 14.69 -4.78
N VAL A 23 4.66 15.75 -4.28
CA VAL A 23 4.29 16.37 -3.02
C VAL A 23 3.00 17.15 -3.24
N VAL A 24 1.95 16.83 -2.49
CA VAL A 24 0.62 17.44 -2.61
C VAL A 24 0.18 17.90 -1.23
N GLU A 25 -0.41 19.08 -1.15
CA GLU A 25 -0.96 19.61 0.09
C GLU A 25 -2.29 18.88 0.40
N SER A 26 -2.45 18.42 1.64
CA SER A 26 -3.54 17.52 2.01
C SER A 26 -4.93 18.11 1.73
N SER A 27 -5.15 19.42 1.91
CA SER A 27 -6.43 20.05 1.60
C SER A 27 -6.74 20.10 0.10
N SER A 28 -5.71 20.20 -0.75
CA SER A 28 -5.87 20.14 -2.21
C SER A 28 -6.23 18.74 -2.72
N TYR A 29 -5.87 17.68 -1.97
CA TYR A 29 -6.21 16.30 -2.32
C TYR A 29 -7.51 15.84 -1.66
N TYR A 30 -7.68 16.06 -0.36
CA TYR A 30 -8.81 15.58 0.45
C TYR A 30 -9.93 16.61 0.65
N GLY A 31 -9.69 17.89 0.32
CA GLY A 31 -10.65 18.98 0.48
C GLY A 31 -10.42 19.85 1.72
N LYS A 32 -11.09 21.01 1.73
CA LYS A 32 -11.00 22.00 2.83
C LYS A 32 -11.52 21.40 4.14
N GLY A 33 -10.73 21.56 5.21
CA GLY A 33 -11.08 21.09 6.56
C GLY A 33 -10.55 19.69 6.90
N TYR A 34 -9.86 19.01 5.97
CA TYR A 34 -9.16 17.78 6.28
C TYR A 34 -8.01 18.01 7.26
N GLN A 35 -7.93 17.18 8.29
CA GLN A 35 -6.83 17.11 9.25
C GLN A 35 -6.40 15.66 9.40
N ASP A 36 -5.10 15.43 9.44
CA ASP A 36 -4.52 14.09 9.54
C ASP A 36 -3.89 13.84 10.92
N VAL A 37 -3.60 12.57 11.20
CA VAL A 37 -2.90 12.12 12.41
C VAL A 37 -1.45 11.80 12.07
N GLU A 38 -0.51 12.54 12.67
CA GLU A 38 0.93 12.42 12.38
C GLU A 38 1.52 11.06 12.78
N HIS A 39 0.97 10.44 13.83
CA HIS A 39 1.48 9.17 14.36
C HIS A 39 0.37 8.31 14.92
N ARG A 40 0.41 7.03 14.55
CA ARG A 40 -0.53 6.01 15.02
C ARG A 40 0.21 4.70 15.27
N LYS A 41 0.41 4.38 16.55
CA LYS A 41 0.99 3.10 16.98
C LYS A 41 0.07 2.47 18.04
N PRO A 42 -0.56 1.32 17.77
CA PRO A 42 -1.44 0.68 18.73
C PRO A 42 -0.63 0.01 19.85
N SER A 43 -1.18 0.02 21.08
CA SER A 43 -0.77 -0.95 22.10
C SER A 43 -1.58 -2.23 21.89
N ILE A 44 -0.91 -3.36 21.66
CA ILE A 44 -1.56 -4.66 21.42
C ILE A 44 -1.68 -5.54 22.67
N ARG A 45 -1.46 -4.97 23.88
CA ARG A 45 -1.53 -5.70 25.15
C ARG A 45 -2.86 -6.43 25.37
N ASN A 46 -3.97 -5.83 24.94
CA ASN A 46 -5.28 -6.48 25.04
C ASN A 46 -5.38 -7.69 24.11
N ALA A 47 -4.81 -7.64 22.91
CA ALA A 47 -4.81 -8.78 21.99
C ALA A 47 -3.96 -9.93 22.55
N HIS A 48 -2.78 -9.65 23.11
CA HIS A 48 -2.01 -10.65 23.83
C HIS A 48 -2.80 -11.26 25.00
N ARG A 49 -3.36 -10.42 25.89
CA ARG A 49 -4.05 -10.90 27.10
C ARG A 49 -5.34 -11.68 26.81
N CYS A 50 -6.11 -11.25 25.82
CA CYS A 50 -7.44 -11.81 25.56
C CYS A 50 -7.44 -12.93 24.52
N LEU A 51 -6.45 -12.95 23.62
CA LEU A 51 -6.44 -13.81 22.43
C LEU A 51 -5.14 -14.61 22.28
N ASP A 52 -4.15 -14.41 23.15
CA ASP A 52 -2.78 -14.95 23.01
C ASP A 52 -2.21 -14.67 21.61
N TRP A 53 -2.57 -13.52 21.05
CA TRP A 53 -2.27 -13.15 19.66
C TRP A 53 -1.17 -12.12 19.56
N GLU A 54 -0.34 -12.27 18.52
CA GLU A 54 0.65 -11.30 18.08
C GLU A 54 0.74 -11.27 16.54
N PRO A 55 1.11 -10.13 15.90
CA PRO A 55 1.28 -10.06 14.46
C PRO A 55 2.50 -10.89 14.04
N LYS A 56 2.36 -11.66 12.95
CA LYS A 56 3.40 -12.58 12.47
C LYS A 56 3.97 -12.21 11.10
N ILE A 57 3.22 -11.44 10.33
CA ILE A 57 3.57 -11.12 8.94
C ILE A 57 4.23 -9.76 8.90
N ASP A 58 5.42 -9.71 8.32
CA ASP A 58 6.18 -8.47 8.17
C ASP A 58 5.57 -7.56 7.10
N MET A 59 5.90 -6.27 7.19
CA MET A 59 5.40 -5.27 6.23
C MET A 59 5.86 -5.58 4.80
N GLN A 60 7.08 -6.10 4.60
CA GLN A 60 7.60 -6.38 3.26
C GLN A 60 6.80 -7.51 2.57
N GLU A 61 6.49 -8.58 3.30
CA GLU A 61 5.69 -9.70 2.81
C GLU A 61 4.26 -9.23 2.51
N THR A 62 3.64 -8.48 3.44
CA THR A 62 2.29 -7.93 3.25
C THR A 62 2.21 -7.07 1.97
N ILE A 63 3.22 -6.24 1.71
CA ILE A 63 3.29 -5.39 0.51
C ILE A 63 3.45 -6.23 -0.75
N ASP A 64 4.31 -7.25 -0.73
CA ASP A 64 4.58 -8.10 -1.90
C ASP A 64 3.33 -8.90 -2.30
N GLU A 65 2.65 -9.54 -1.35
CA GLU A 65 1.45 -10.34 -1.63
C GLU A 65 0.27 -9.46 -2.08
N THR A 66 0.04 -8.35 -1.39
CA THR A 66 -1.06 -7.44 -1.75
C THR A 66 -0.85 -6.87 -3.15
N LEU A 67 0.39 -6.48 -3.48
CA LEU A 67 0.72 -5.97 -4.80
C LEU A 67 0.56 -7.04 -5.90
N ASP A 68 1.08 -8.25 -5.68
CA ASP A 68 0.94 -9.36 -6.64
C ASP A 68 -0.53 -9.63 -6.97
N PHE A 69 -1.39 -9.70 -5.95
CA PHE A 69 -2.83 -9.86 -6.14
C PHE A 69 -3.40 -8.77 -7.05
N PHE A 70 -3.17 -7.49 -6.73
CA PHE A 70 -3.71 -6.40 -7.54
C PHE A 70 -3.21 -6.45 -8.98
N LEU A 71 -1.91 -6.65 -9.21
CA LEU A 71 -1.35 -6.66 -10.57
C LEU A 71 -1.87 -7.83 -11.42
N ARG A 72 -2.18 -8.98 -10.81
CA ARG A 72 -2.77 -10.13 -11.52
C ARG A 72 -4.25 -10.00 -11.80
N THR A 73 -4.96 -9.19 -11.01
CA THR A 73 -6.41 -8.97 -11.18
C THR A 73 -6.76 -7.86 -12.16
N VAL A 74 -5.78 -7.10 -12.65
CA VAL A 74 -6.00 -6.11 -13.71
C VAL A 74 -6.29 -6.84 -15.03
N ASP A 75 -7.38 -6.46 -15.69
CA ASP A 75 -7.61 -6.85 -17.08
C ASP A 75 -6.64 -6.08 -18.00
N LEU A 76 -5.65 -6.77 -18.56
CA LEU A 76 -4.64 -6.17 -19.43
C LEU A 76 -5.14 -5.90 -20.85
N THR A 77 -6.34 -6.35 -21.19
CA THR A 77 -6.96 -6.15 -22.50
C THR A 77 -7.84 -4.90 -22.56
N ASP A 78 -8.34 -4.44 -21.41
CA ASP A 78 -9.10 -3.19 -21.30
C ASP A 78 -8.14 -2.00 -21.28
N LYS A 79 -7.81 -1.50 -22.48
CA LYS A 79 -7.02 -0.27 -22.61
C LYS A 79 -7.96 0.94 -22.48
N PRO A 80 -7.73 1.86 -21.54
CA PRO A 80 -8.46 3.11 -21.53
C PRO A 80 -8.22 3.84 -22.86
N SER A 81 -9.33 4.26 -23.49
CA SER A 81 -9.37 4.99 -24.77
C SER A 81 -8.66 6.34 -24.69
#